data_AF-A0A8R7PIX2-F1
#
_entry.id   AF-A0A8R7PIX2-F1
#
_cell.length_a   1.000
_cell.length_b   1.000
_cell.length_c   1.000
_cell.angle_alpha   90.00
_cell.angle_beta   90.00
_cell.angle_gamma   90.00
#
_symmetry.space_group_name_H-M   'P 1'
#
loop_
_entity.id
_entity.type
_entity.pdbx_description
1 polymer ?
#
loop_
_entity_poly.entity_id
_entity_poly.type
_entity_poly.pdbx_seq_one_letter_code
_entity_poly.pdbx_strand_id
1 'polypeptide(L)'
;ERLSEWSRGLFSKAKIHLHAALLVILRLDQAQEVRTLSDEESDLRTKLKRRVVSLAVIERARRKQCAKLTNLKEGDANTKFFHRRVNARRWKNHIHRLKHNQGWVTEHEMKEEIIHGHF
;
A
#
# COMPACT_ATOMS: atom_id res chain seq x y z
N GLU A 1 5.02 -23.45 21.63
CA GLU A 1 4.99 -23.25 20.17
C GLU A 1 5.84 -22.04 19.78
N ARG A 2 6.59 -22.09 18.66
CA ARG A 2 7.36 -20.91 18.18
C ARG A 2 6.41 -19.94 17.47
N LEU A 3 6.48 -18.64 17.81
CA LEU A 3 5.72 -17.56 17.15
C LEU A 3 5.82 -17.59 15.61
N SER A 4 6.95 -18.07 15.07
CA SER A 4 7.15 -18.23 13.63
C SER A 4 6.20 -19.25 12.99
N GLU A 5 5.94 -20.37 13.66
CA GLU A 5 5.06 -21.45 13.17
C GLU A 5 3.60 -21.02 13.27
N TRP A 6 3.21 -20.41 14.38
CA TRP A 6 1.89 -19.82 14.56
C TRP A 6 1.57 -18.80 13.47
N SER A 7 2.51 -17.88 13.18
CA SER A 7 2.33 -16.89 12.11
C SER A 7 2.19 -17.55 10.74
N ARG A 8 2.99 -18.59 10.44
CA ARG A 8 2.99 -19.25 9.14
C ARG A 8 1.65 -19.95 8.87
N GLY A 9 1.10 -20.63 9.88
CA GLY A 9 -0.20 -21.29 9.78
C GLY A 9 -1.36 -20.32 9.60
N LEU A 10 -1.34 -19.17 10.29
CA LEU A 10 -2.38 -18.15 10.19
C LEU A 10 -2.37 -17.47 8.81
N PHE A 11 -1.19 -17.06 8.33
CA PHE A 11 -1.07 -16.24 7.12
C PHE A 11 -1.05 -17.03 5.81
N SER A 12 -0.58 -18.28 5.79
CA SER A 12 -0.65 -19.08 4.55
C SER A 12 -2.11 -19.36 4.16
N LYS A 13 -2.94 -19.69 5.15
CA LYS A 13 -4.39 -19.88 4.97
C LYS A 13 -5.06 -18.60 4.47
N ALA A 14 -4.75 -17.45 5.09
CA ALA A 14 -5.29 -16.16 4.66
C ALA A 14 -4.97 -15.84 3.19
N LYS A 15 -3.74 -16.15 2.73
CA LYS A 15 -3.34 -15.94 1.33
C LYS A 15 -4.11 -16.87 0.38
N ILE A 16 -4.29 -18.14 0.74
CA ILE A 16 -5.06 -19.10 -0.05
C ILE A 16 -6.52 -18.63 -0.16
N HIS A 17 -7.14 -18.22 0.95
CA HIS A 17 -8.51 -17.70 0.95
C HIS A 17 -8.66 -16.44 0.09
N LEU A 18 -7.67 -15.54 0.12
CA LEU A 18 -7.67 -14.34 -0.72
C LEU A 18 -7.65 -14.70 -2.22
N HIS A 19 -6.75 -15.61 -2.63
CA HIS A 19 -6.64 -16.03 -4.02
C HIS A 19 -7.89 -16.79 -4.49
N ALA A 20 -8.44 -17.68 -3.65
CA ALA A 20 -9.68 -18.37 -3.96
C ALA A 20 -10.84 -17.38 -4.15
N ALA A 21 -10.99 -16.40 -3.24
CA ALA A 21 -12.03 -15.38 -3.37
C ALA A 21 -11.89 -14.54 -4.64
N LEU A 22 -10.66 -14.13 -4.99
CA LEU A 22 -10.39 -13.37 -6.21
C LEU A 22 -10.68 -14.19 -7.48
N LEU A 23 -10.36 -15.49 -7.47
CA LEU A 23 -10.64 -16.37 -8.60
C LEU A 23 -12.14 -16.51 -8.82
N VAL A 24 -12.93 -16.72 -7.76
CA VAL A 24 -14.39 -16.81 -7.87
C VAL A 24 -14.99 -15.49 -8.35
N ILE A 25 -14.55 -14.35 -7.82
CA ILE A 25 -14.98 -13.03 -8.31
C ILE A 25 -14.68 -12.88 -9.80
N LEU A 26 -13.47 -13.23 -10.25
CA LEU A 26 -13.07 -13.16 -11.66
C LEU A 26 -13.98 -14.00 -12.56
N ARG A 27 -14.33 -15.22 -12.13
CA ARG A 27 -15.24 -16.09 -12.89
C ARG A 27 -16.65 -15.52 -12.98
N LEU A 28 -17.15 -14.93 -11.90
CA LEU A 28 -18.46 -14.27 -11.89
C LEU A 28 -18.44 -12.98 -12.74
N ASP A 29 -17.33 -12.23 -12.73
CA ASP A 29 -17.15 -11.05 -13.58
C ASP A 29 -17.17 -11.44 -15.07
N GLN A 30 -16.45 -12.51 -15.46
CA GLN A 30 -16.49 -13.07 -16.81
C GLN A 30 -17.88 -13.56 -17.20
N ALA A 31 -18.59 -14.24 -16.29
CA ALA A 31 -19.94 -14.71 -16.56
C ALA A 31 -20.91 -13.54 -16.80
N GLN A 32 -20.72 -12.43 -16.07
CA GLN A 32 -21.53 -11.22 -16.21
C GLN A 32 -21.38 -10.53 -17.59
N GLU A 33 -20.28 -10.75 -18.30
CA GLU A 33 -20.09 -10.24 -19.67
C GLU A 33 -20.97 -10.94 -20.70
N VAL A 34 -21.38 -12.18 -20.42
CA VAL A 34 -22.12 -13.04 -21.37
C VAL A 34 -23.57 -13.24 -20.95
N ARG A 35 -23.87 -13.24 -19.65
CA ARG A 35 -25.21 -13.41 -19.09
C ARG A 35 -25.43 -12.61 -17.82
N THR A 36 -26.68 -12.42 -17.44
CA THR A 36 -26.99 -11.89 -16.10
C THR A 36 -26.65 -12.90 -15.01
N LEU A 37 -26.14 -12.43 -13.88
CA LEU A 37 -25.89 -13.25 -12.69
C LEU A 37 -27.21 -13.55 -11.97
N SER A 38 -27.31 -14.73 -11.35
CA SER A 38 -28.42 -15.00 -10.43
C SER A 38 -28.29 -14.17 -9.15
N ASP A 39 -29.37 -14.07 -8.38
CA ASP A 39 -29.36 -13.35 -7.11
C ASP A 39 -28.35 -13.96 -6.12
N GLU A 40 -28.22 -15.29 -6.09
CA GLU A 40 -27.25 -15.99 -5.25
C GLU A 40 -25.81 -15.71 -5.68
N GLU A 41 -25.54 -15.67 -6.99
CA GLU A 41 -24.22 -15.34 -7.54
C GLU A 41 -23.83 -13.89 -7.22
N SER A 42 -24.78 -12.97 -7.34
CA SER A 42 -24.60 -11.55 -7.02
C SER A 42 -24.31 -11.34 -5.53
N ASP A 43 -25.06 -12.02 -4.66
CA ASP A 43 -24.84 -11.99 -3.20
C ASP A 43 -23.49 -12.61 -2.82
N LEU A 44 -23.13 -13.76 -3.40
CA LEU A 44 -21.83 -14.39 -3.21
C LEU A 44 -20.68 -13.45 -3.62
N ARG A 45 -20.77 -12.84 -4.80
CA ARG A 45 -19.77 -11.88 -5.29
C ARG A 45 -19.62 -10.71 -4.32
N THR A 46 -20.73 -10.17 -3.83
CA THR A 46 -20.74 -9.06 -2.87
C THR A 46 -20.06 -9.44 -1.55
N LYS A 47 -20.38 -10.62 -1.00
CA LYS A 47 -19.75 -11.17 0.21
C LYS A 47 -18.25 -11.39 0.02
N LEU A 48 -17.83 -11.95 -1.11
CA LEU A 48 -16.43 -12.17 -1.43
C LEU A 48 -15.65 -10.86 -1.59
N LYS A 49 -16.22 -9.85 -2.25
CA LYS A 49 -15.59 -8.52 -2.36
C LYS A 49 -15.34 -7.90 -0.99
N ARG A 50 -16.31 -7.97 -0.07
CA ARG A 50 -16.12 -7.52 1.32
C ARG A 50 -15.01 -8.31 2.03
N ARG A 51 -14.99 -9.64 1.88
CA ARG A 51 -13.95 -10.50 2.48
C ARG A 51 -12.55 -10.17 1.97
N VAL A 52 -12.40 -9.92 0.67
CA VAL A 52 -11.15 -9.50 0.03
C VAL A 52 -10.63 -8.20 0.64
N VAL A 53 -11.49 -7.20 0.80
CA VAL A 53 -11.12 -5.92 1.44
C VAL A 53 -10.61 -6.14 2.87
N SER A 54 -11.33 -6.92 3.69
CA SER A 54 -10.91 -7.22 5.05
C SER A 54 -9.56 -7.94 5.11
N LEU A 55 -9.33 -8.93 4.24
CA LEU A 55 -8.05 -9.64 4.14
C LEU A 55 -6.92 -8.71 3.69
N ALA A 56 -7.18 -7.80 2.76
CA ALA A 56 -6.20 -6.82 2.29
C ALA A 56 -5.78 -5.84 3.41
N VAL A 57 -6.71 -5.43 4.29
CA VAL A 57 -6.40 -4.60 5.46
C VAL A 57 -5.45 -5.33 6.42
N ILE A 58 -5.73 -6.60 6.72
CA ILE A 58 -4.87 -7.41 7.60
C ILE A 58 -3.47 -7.57 7.02
N GLU A 59 -3.37 -7.90 5.73
CA GLU A 59 -2.08 -8.05 5.05
C GLU A 59 -1.30 -6.73 4.98
N ARG A 60 -2.00 -5.58 4.80
CA ARG A 60 -1.37 -4.25 4.88
C ARG A 60 -0.80 -3.98 6.27
N ALA A 61 -1.56 -4.28 7.33
CA ALA A 61 -1.10 -4.10 8.71
C ALA A 61 0.14 -4.96 9.00
N ARG A 62 0.12 -6.21 8.57
CA ARG A 62 1.27 -7.12 8.67
C ARG A 62 2.50 -6.58 7.94
N ARG A 63 2.37 -6.15 6.68
CA ARG A 63 3.48 -5.57 5.92
C ARG A 63 4.06 -4.33 6.61
N LYS A 64 3.21 -3.48 7.19
CA LYS A 64 3.64 -2.31 7.98
C LYS A 64 4.44 -2.75 9.22
N GLN A 65 4.00 -3.79 9.92
CA GLN A 65 4.73 -4.35 11.07
C GLN A 65 6.08 -4.94 10.66
N CYS A 66 6.13 -5.76 9.61
CA CYS A 66 7.38 -6.31 9.08
C CYS A 66 8.34 -5.19 8.66
N ALA A 67 7.86 -4.18 7.93
CA ALA A 67 8.68 -3.03 7.57
C ALA A 67 9.18 -2.26 8.78
N LYS A 68 8.38 -2.09 9.85
CA LYS A 68 8.82 -1.46 11.10
C LYS A 68 9.96 -2.25 11.74
N LEU A 69 9.84 -3.58 11.83
CA LEU A 69 10.88 -4.46 12.36
C LEU A 69 12.17 -4.38 11.53
N THR A 70 12.07 -4.43 10.19
CA THR A 70 13.21 -4.24 9.30
C THR A 70 13.87 -2.88 9.51
N ASN A 71 13.08 -1.80 9.58
CA ASN A 71 13.62 -0.47 9.82
C ASN A 71 14.31 -0.34 11.18
N LEU A 72 13.81 -1.00 12.23
CA LEU A 72 14.46 -1.00 13.55
C LEU A 72 15.79 -1.77 13.49
N LYS A 73 15.79 -2.94 12.85
CA LYS A 73 16.97 -3.79 12.75
C LYS A 73 18.08 -3.18 11.87
N GLU A 74 17.70 -2.60 10.73
CA GLU A 74 18.65 -2.08 9.74
C GLU A 74 18.94 -0.59 9.89
N GLY A 75 18.03 0.16 10.53
CA GLY A 75 18.13 1.61 10.70
C GLY A 75 19.11 2.02 11.79
N ASP A 76 19.28 1.20 12.84
CA ASP A 76 20.26 1.45 13.90
C ASP A 76 21.70 1.15 13.45
N ALA A 77 21.86 0.32 12.41
CA ALA A 77 23.16 -0.13 11.91
C ALA A 77 23.76 0.78 10.81
N ASN A 78 23.25 2.00 10.61
CA ASN A 78 23.67 2.95 9.55
C ASN A 78 23.92 2.28 8.18
N THR A 79 23.02 1.37 7.79
CA THR A 79 23.22 0.50 6.63
C THR A 79 22.99 1.24 5.31
N LYS A 80 23.46 0.66 4.19
CA LYS A 80 23.12 1.13 2.83
C LYS A 80 21.60 1.26 2.62
N PHE A 81 20.79 0.43 3.29
CA PHE A 81 19.33 0.53 3.25
C PHE A 81 18.82 1.83 3.89
N PHE A 82 19.36 2.21 5.06
CA PHE A 82 19.02 3.46 5.73
C PHE A 82 19.31 4.67 4.84
N HIS A 83 20.52 4.75 4.26
CA HIS A 83 20.89 5.83 3.35
C HIS A 83 19.99 5.90 2.11
N ARG A 84 19.67 4.76 1.48
CA ARG A 84 18.72 4.72 0.35
C ARG A 84 17.36 5.27 0.74
N ARG A 85 16.84 4.91 1.90
CA ARG A 85 15.54 5.36 2.39
C ARG A 85 15.53 6.86 2.72
N VAL A 86 16.58 7.38 3.35
CA VAL A 86 16.72 8.82 3.62
C VAL A 86 16.82 9.60 2.32
N ASN A 87 17.65 9.16 1.38
CA ASN A 87 17.81 9.83 0.09
C ASN A 87 16.52 9.81 -0.74
N ALA A 88 15.79 8.69 -0.76
CA ALA A 88 14.48 8.61 -1.42
C ALA A 88 13.46 9.58 -0.80
N ARG A 89 13.46 9.74 0.53
CA ARG A 89 12.62 10.74 1.21
C ARG A 89 13.04 12.16 0.87
N ARG A 90 14.35 12.45 0.86
CA ARG A 90 14.89 13.76 0.47
C ARG A 90 14.45 14.12 -0.95
N TRP A 91 14.58 13.19 -1.90
CA TRP A 91 14.13 13.43 -3.27
C TRP A 91 12.61 13.64 -3.35
N LYS A 92 11.81 12.78 -2.71
CA LYS A 92 10.35 12.93 -2.72
C LYS A 92 9.87 14.25 -2.11
N ASN A 93 10.54 14.72 -1.06
CA ASN A 93 10.18 15.95 -0.36
C ASN A 93 10.83 17.19 -0.98
N HIS A 94 11.71 17.02 -1.97
CA HIS A 94 12.36 18.14 -2.61
C HIS A 94 11.40 18.81 -3.59
N ILE A 95 11.08 20.07 -3.33
CA ILE A 95 10.29 20.90 -4.24
C ILE A 95 11.22 21.37 -5.35
N HIS A 96 11.14 20.75 -6.53
CA HIS A 96 12.01 21.10 -7.66
C HIS A 96 11.79 22.54 -8.14
N ARG A 97 10.53 22.94 -8.30
CA ARG A 97 10.13 24.29 -8.71
C ARG A 97 8.76 24.65 -8.14
N LEU A 98 8.51 25.93 -7.92
CA LEU A 98 7.22 26.49 -7.55
C LEU A 98 6.72 27.39 -8.68
N LYS A 99 5.41 27.37 -8.94
CA LYS A 99 4.79 28.35 -9.84
C LYS A 99 4.40 29.57 -9.02
N HIS A 100 4.88 30.74 -9.40
CA HIS A 100 4.52 32.00 -8.76
C HIS A 100 4.31 33.07 -9.83
N ASN A 101 3.18 33.76 -9.78
CA ASN A 101 2.71 34.67 -10.84
C ASN A 101 2.71 33.97 -12.22
N GLN A 102 3.43 34.53 -13.20
CA GLN A 102 3.59 33.96 -14.54
C GLN A 102 4.87 33.13 -14.73
N GLY A 103 5.66 32.92 -13.67
CA GLY A 103 6.98 32.28 -13.75
C GLY A 103 7.12 30.98 -12.94
N TRP A 104 8.20 30.25 -13.22
CA TRP A 104 8.66 29.13 -12.40
C TRP A 104 9.87 29.56 -11.58
N VAL A 105 9.82 29.30 -10.27
CA VAL A 105 10.89 29.58 -9.32
C VAL A 105 11.57 28.27 -8.97
N THR A 106 12.88 28.19 -9.20
CA THR A 106 13.70 26.99 -8.91
C THR A 106 14.64 27.18 -7.73
N GLU A 107 15.05 28.42 -7.45
CA GLU A 107 15.95 28.78 -6.35
C GLU A 107 15.34 28.50 -4.98
N HIS A 108 16.14 27.98 -4.04
CA HIS A 108 15.62 27.52 -2.76
C HIS A 108 15.11 28.66 -1.89
N GLU A 109 15.88 29.75 -1.76
CA GLU A 109 15.56 30.92 -0.93
C GLU A 109 14.25 31.57 -1.40
N MET A 110 14.11 31.81 -2.71
CA MET A 110 12.85 32.34 -3.27
C MET A 110 11.67 31.41 -3.04
N LYS A 111 11.85 30.08 -3.15
CA LYS A 111 10.78 29.12 -2.85
C LYS A 111 10.36 29.19 -1.38
N GLU A 112 11.33 29.35 -0.48
CA GLU A 112 11.10 29.49 0.95
C GLU A 112 10.32 30.76 1.26
N GLU A 113 10.76 31.92 0.77
CA GLU A 113 10.07 33.20 0.95
C GLU A 113 8.61 33.16 0.45
N ILE A 114 8.38 32.58 -0.73
CA ILE A 114 7.02 32.46 -1.30
C ILE A 114 6.13 31.57 -0.43
N ILE A 115 6.66 30.45 0.08
CA ILE A 115 5.91 29.55 0.96
C ILE A 115 5.60 30.26 2.28
N HIS A 116 6.57 30.91 2.90
CA HIS A 116 6.38 31.63 4.16
C HIS A 116 5.46 32.84 4.02
N GLY A 117 5.44 33.51 2.87
CA GLY A 117 4.52 34.63 2.62
C GLY A 117 3.08 34.18 2.32
N HIS A 118 2.85 32.90 2.00
CA HIS A 118 1.52 32.37 1.69
C HIS A 118 0.78 31.85 2.94
N PHE A 119 1.49 31.34 3.94
CA PHE A 119 0.93 30.78 5.18
C PHE A 119 1.04 31.77 6.34
#